data_AF-A0A067SUK3-F1
#
_entry.id   AF-A0A067SUK3-F1
#
_cell.length_a   1.000
_cell.length_b   1.000
_cell.length_c   1.000
_cell.angle_alpha   90.00
_cell.angle_beta   90.00
_cell.angle_gamma   90.00
#
_symmetry.space_group_name_H-M   'P 1'
#
loop_
_entity.id
_entity.type
_entity.pdbx_description
1 polymer ?
#
loop_
_entity_poly.entity_id
_entity_poly.type
_entity_poly.pdbx_seq_one_letter_code
_entity_poly.pdbx_strand_id
1 'polypeptide(L)'
;MSNPEQYKSENLKAVKNYQTSNTEKYKSDHLTAVKKNQIKSATKFPPFSLSDKLQHLIISKFCNDTKPNKFEETGCSVCGKLTLLIDVLKLSDLNLNLDFLHQ
;
A
#
# COMPACT_ATOMS: atom_id res chain seq x y z
N MET A 1 -6.31 9.07 -45.46
CA MET A 1 -6.65 8.47 -44.15
C MET A 1 -6.68 9.61 -43.15
N SER A 2 -7.80 9.83 -42.46
CA SER A 2 -7.90 10.94 -41.49
C SER A 2 -6.89 10.76 -40.37
N ASN A 3 -6.22 11.84 -39.97
CA ASN A 3 -5.27 11.86 -38.87
C ASN A 3 -6.01 11.47 -37.55
N PRO A 4 -5.54 10.48 -36.78
CA PRO A 4 -6.19 10.04 -35.54
C PRO A 4 -6.48 11.16 -34.53
N GLU A 5 -5.60 12.16 -34.44
CA GLU A 5 -5.80 13.31 -33.55
C GLU A 5 -6.94 14.21 -34.02
N GLN A 6 -7.02 14.45 -35.34
CA GLN A 6 -8.10 15.25 -35.92
C GLN A 6 -9.45 14.58 -35.68
N TYR A 7 -9.55 13.27 -35.92
CA TYR A 7 -10.76 12.49 -35.64
C TYR A 7 -11.20 12.59 -34.17
N LYS A 8 -10.26 12.45 -33.23
CA LYS A 8 -10.55 12.58 -31.79
C LYS A 8 -11.07 13.98 -31.44
N SER A 9 -10.48 15.02 -32.03
CA SER A 9 -10.87 16.41 -31.80
C SER A 9 -12.28 16.71 -32.33
N GLU A 10 -12.62 16.22 -33.51
CA GLU A 10 -13.93 16.39 -34.14
C GLU A 10 -15.01 15.63 -33.38
N ASN A 11 -14.71 14.40 -32.95
CA ASN A 11 -15.61 13.60 -32.12
C ASN A 11 -15.92 14.30 -30.79
N LEU A 12 -14.89 14.84 -30.11
CA LEU A 12 -15.09 15.59 -28.86
C LEU A 12 -15.95 16.84 -29.07
N LYS A 13 -15.76 17.56 -30.19
CA LYS A 13 -16.58 18.73 -30.54
C LYS A 13 -18.04 18.35 -30.77
N ALA A 14 -18.29 17.26 -31.51
CA ALA A 14 -19.64 16.75 -31.73
C ALA A 14 -20.33 16.35 -30.41
N VAL A 15 -19.61 15.67 -29.51
CA VAL A 15 -20.12 15.31 -28.17
C VAL A 15 -20.48 16.56 -27.37
N LYS A 16 -19.61 17.57 -27.32
CA LYS A 16 -19.88 18.83 -26.60
C LYS A 16 -21.12 19.55 -27.16
N ASN A 17 -21.25 19.62 -28.48
CA ASN A 17 -22.41 20.22 -29.13
C ASN A 17 -23.70 19.47 -28.78
N TYR A 18 -23.68 18.14 -28.75
CA TYR A 18 -24.83 17.35 -28.34
C TYR A 18 -25.23 17.64 -26.88
N GLN A 19 -24.24 17.71 -25.99
CA GLN A 19 -24.43 18.00 -24.57
C GLN A 19 -25.06 19.38 -24.34
N THR A 20 -24.62 20.41 -25.08
CA THR A 20 -25.19 21.76 -24.97
C THR A 20 -26.59 21.85 -25.58
N SER A 21 -26.82 21.28 -26.77
CA SER A 21 -28.13 21.27 -27.42
C SER A 21 -29.19 20.48 -26.63
N ASN A 22 -28.79 19.45 -25.88
CA ASN A 22 -29.68 18.58 -25.11
C ASN A 22 -29.42 18.68 -23.60
N THR A 23 -29.12 19.88 -23.10
CA THR A 23 -28.63 20.11 -21.73
C THR A 23 -29.44 19.38 -20.66
N GLU A 24 -30.76 19.49 -20.66
CA GLU A 24 -31.61 18.89 -19.61
C GLU A 24 -31.64 17.35 -19.69
N LYS A 25 -31.74 16.80 -20.90
CA LYS A 25 -31.67 15.35 -21.12
C LYS A 25 -30.30 14.80 -20.73
N TYR A 26 -29.22 15.46 -21.17
CA TYR A 26 -27.86 15.08 -20.81
C TYR A 26 -27.63 15.12 -19.29
N LYS A 27 -28.06 16.18 -18.60
CA LYS A 27 -27.98 16.27 -17.13
C LYS A 27 -28.73 15.12 -16.45
N SER A 28 -29.95 14.83 -16.88
CA SER A 28 -30.77 13.74 -16.34
C SER A 28 -30.11 12.37 -16.53
N ASP A 29 -29.68 12.08 -17.76
CA ASP A 29 -29.04 10.81 -18.10
C ASP A 29 -27.68 10.66 -17.37
N HIS A 30 -26.90 11.74 -17.30
CA HIS A 30 -25.64 11.78 -16.58
C HIS A 30 -25.85 11.53 -15.09
N LEU A 31 -26.81 12.22 -14.46
CA LEU A 31 -27.13 12.03 -13.04
C LEU A 31 -27.56 10.58 -12.77
N THR A 32 -28.35 9.99 -13.65
CA THR A 32 -28.78 8.59 -13.57
C THR A 32 -27.58 7.64 -13.66
N ALA A 33 -26.67 7.86 -14.61
CA ALA A 33 -25.45 7.08 -14.75
C ALA A 33 -24.51 7.20 -13.54
N VAL A 34 -24.38 8.40 -12.98
CA VAL A 34 -23.59 8.65 -11.76
C VAL A 34 -24.20 7.91 -10.58
N LYS A 35 -25.51 8.05 -10.34
CA LYS A 35 -26.21 7.33 -9.25
C LYS A 35 -26.06 5.82 -9.38
N LYS A 36 -26.21 5.27 -10.60
CA LYS A 36 -26.01 3.83 -10.85
C LYS A 36 -24.59 3.37 -10.49
N ASN A 37 -23.57 4.16 -10.85
CA ASN A 37 -22.19 3.83 -10.49
C ASN A 37 -21.95 3.94 -8.99
N GLN A 38 -22.48 4.98 -8.34
CA GLN A 38 -22.39 5.14 -6.88
C GLN A 38 -23.04 3.97 -6.14
N ILE A 39 -24.21 3.50 -6.58
CA ILE A 39 -24.87 2.30 -6.01
C ILE A 39 -24.03 1.05 -6.26
N LYS A 40 -23.44 0.90 -7.47
CA LYS A 40 -22.56 -0.24 -7.80
C LYS A 40 -21.29 -0.25 -6.94
N SER A 41 -20.74 0.91 -6.63
CA SER A 41 -19.57 1.07 -5.76
C SER A 41 -19.93 1.32 -4.30
N ALA A 42 -21.21 1.24 -3.92
CA ALA A 42 -21.68 1.49 -2.56
C ALA A 42 -21.37 0.30 -1.66
N THR A 43 -20.08 -0.01 -1.47
CA THR A 43 -19.65 -0.39 -0.13
C THR A 43 -19.95 0.83 0.74
N LYS A 44 -20.96 0.75 1.61
CA LYS A 44 -21.28 1.84 2.54
C LYS A 44 -19.98 2.25 3.25
N PHE A 45 -19.70 3.55 3.30
CA PHE A 45 -18.60 4.08 4.10
C PHE A 45 -19.13 4.49 5.48
N PRO A 46 -18.43 4.16 6.58
CA PRO A 46 -17.21 3.35 6.59
C PRO A 46 -17.51 1.90 6.18
N PRO A 47 -16.56 1.22 5.48
CA PRO A 47 -16.72 -0.17 5.12
C PRO A 47 -16.99 -1.01 6.36
N PHE A 48 -17.60 -2.19 6.17
CA PHE A 48 -17.75 -3.14 7.27
C PHE A 48 -16.38 -3.43 7.90
N SER A 49 -16.37 -3.58 9.23
CA SER A 49 -15.18 -3.99 9.95
C SER A 49 -14.63 -5.30 9.37
N LEU A 50 -13.31 -5.43 9.39
CA LEU A 50 -12.65 -6.67 8.98
C LEU A 50 -13.12 -7.82 9.88
N SER A 51 -13.18 -9.04 9.35
CA SER A 51 -13.46 -10.21 10.18
C SER A 51 -12.38 -10.40 11.24
N ASP A 52 -12.75 -10.89 12.42
CA ASP A 52 -11.80 -11.11 13.52
C ASP A 52 -10.61 -11.98 13.08
N LYS A 53 -10.89 -13.02 12.28
CA LYS A 53 -9.85 -13.88 11.68
C LYS A 53 -8.84 -13.08 10.86
N LEU A 54 -9.31 -12.13 10.04
CA LEU A 54 -8.44 -11.30 9.22
C LEU A 54 -7.69 -10.27 10.06
N GLN A 55 -8.34 -9.67 11.06
CA GLN A 55 -7.67 -8.78 12.02
C GLN A 55 -6.53 -9.49 12.75
N HIS A 56 -6.80 -10.67 13.33
CA HIS A 56 -5.78 -11.48 13.98
C HIS A 56 -4.65 -11.89 13.03
N LEU A 57 -4.95 -12.21 11.78
CA LEU A 57 -3.93 -12.53 10.78
C LEU A 57 -3.02 -11.34 10.48
N ILE A 58 -3.59 -10.15 10.29
CA ILE A 58 -2.84 -8.92 10.03
C ILE A 58 -1.95 -8.59 11.23
N ILE A 59 -2.52 -8.59 12.43
CA ILE A 59 -1.79 -8.27 13.67
C ILE A 59 -0.67 -9.29 13.91
N SER A 60 -0.97 -10.59 13.83
CA SER A 60 0.04 -11.63 14.09
C SER A 60 1.18 -11.63 13.07
N LYS A 61 0.89 -11.38 11.78
CA LYS A 61 1.93 -11.21 10.77
C LYS A 61 2.81 -10.00 11.07
N PHE A 62 2.19 -8.86 11.34
CA PHE A 62 2.93 -7.65 11.70
C PHE A 62 3.83 -7.87 12.90
N CYS A 63 3.31 -8.44 13.99
CA CYS A 63 4.10 -8.76 15.18
C CYS A 63 5.23 -9.76 14.89
N ASN A 64 5.05 -10.71 13.98
CA ASN A 64 6.09 -11.66 13.61
C ASN A 64 7.22 -11.02 12.81
N ASP A 65 6.88 -10.13 11.88
CA ASP A 65 7.85 -9.41 11.04
C ASP A 65 8.61 -8.35 11.85
N THR A 66 7.97 -7.80 12.88
CA THR A 66 8.53 -6.78 13.80
C THR A 66 9.00 -7.37 15.12
N LYS A 67 9.34 -8.67 15.18
CA LYS A 67 9.97 -9.23 16.38
C LYS A 67 11.33 -8.57 16.62
N PRO A 68 11.71 -8.26 17.87
CA PRO A 68 13.00 -7.65 18.21
C PRO A 68 14.18 -8.28 17.48
N ASN A 69 14.28 -9.60 17.51
CA ASN A 69 15.37 -10.30 16.85
C ASN A 69 15.46 -10.07 15.33
N LYS A 70 14.37 -9.72 14.64
CA LYS A 70 14.31 -9.49 13.19
C LYS A 70 14.79 -8.11 12.75
N PHE A 71 14.84 -7.13 13.63
CA PHE A 71 15.20 -5.75 13.27
C PHE A 71 16.21 -5.09 14.22
N GLU A 72 16.36 -5.58 15.45
CA GLU A 72 17.37 -5.06 16.38
C GLU A 72 18.76 -5.47 15.91
N GLU A 73 19.67 -4.50 15.93
CA GLU A 73 21.07 -4.68 15.64
C GLU A 73 21.89 -4.57 16.92
N THR A 74 22.99 -5.30 16.99
CA THR A 74 23.97 -5.19 18.05
C THR A 74 25.36 -5.01 17.46
N GLY A 75 26.24 -4.33 18.20
CA GLY A 75 27.62 -4.10 17.78
C GLY A 75 28.49 -5.33 18.05
N CYS A 76 29.35 -5.68 17.10
CA CYS A 76 30.42 -6.63 17.35
C CYS A 76 31.33 -6.12 18.47
N SER A 77 31.56 -6.94 19.50
CA SER A 77 32.42 -6.55 20.65
C SER A 77 33.86 -6.25 20.27
N VAL A 78 34.34 -6.74 19.12
CA VAL A 78 35.74 -6.56 18.69
C VAL A 78 35.88 -5.33 17.79
N CYS A 79 34.99 -5.16 16.80
CA CYS A 79 35.13 -4.10 15.78
C CYS A 79 34.01 -3.05 15.77
N GLY A 80 33.00 -3.18 16.63
CA GLY A 80 31.89 -2.24 16.75
C GLY A 80 30.88 -2.25 15.59
N LYS A 81 31.09 -3.06 14.55
CA LYS A 81 30.16 -3.17 13.41
C LYS A 81 28.78 -3.61 13.88
N LEU A 82 27.74 -2.86 13.52
CA LEU A 82 26.34 -3.26 13.75
C LEU A 82 25.97 -4.44 12.86
N THR A 83 25.30 -5.43 13.45
CA THR A 83 24.81 -6.63 12.77
C THR A 83 23.49 -7.04 13.39
N LEU A 84 22.56 -7.56 12.59
CA LEU A 84 21.26 -8.03 13.07
C LEU A 84 21.43 -9.10 14.15
N LEU A 85 20.61 -9.04 15.19
CA LEU A 85 20.69 -9.94 16.33
C LEU A 85 20.60 -11.42 15.92
N ILE A 86 19.84 -11.76 14.86
CA ILE A 86 19.77 -13.15 14.36
C ILE A 86 21.10 -13.66 13.80
N ASP A 87 21.95 -12.77 13.31
CA ASP A 87 23.20 -13.08 12.60
C ASP A 87 24.41 -13.00 13.53
N VAL A 88 24.21 -12.66 14.81
CA VAL A 88 25.28 -12.51 15.81
C VAL A 88 25.29 -13.70 16.76
N LEU A 89 26.48 -14.30 16.95
CA LEU A 89 26.74 -15.28 18.00
C LEU A 89 26.98 -14.57 19.33
N LYS A 90 26.35 -15.05 20.41
CA LYS A 90 26.60 -14.49 21.75
C LYS A 90 27.98 -14.93 22.24
N LEU A 91 28.70 -14.00 22.86
CA LEU A 91 29.99 -14.30 23.49
C LEU A 91 29.89 -15.38 24.56
N SER A 92 28.78 -15.44 25.29
CA SER A 92 28.50 -16.49 26.29
C SER A 92 28.49 -17.90 25.71
N ASP A 93 28.21 -18.02 24.42
CA ASP A 93 28.07 -19.31 23.74
C ASP A 93 29.43 -19.79 23.21
N LEU A 94 30.48 -18.96 23.32
CA LEU A 94 31.83 -19.24 22.85
C LEU A 94 32.79 -19.37 24.04
N ASN A 95 33.62 -20.40 24.04
CA ASN A 95 34.67 -20.56 25.03
C ASN A 95 35.93 -19.77 24.61
N LEU A 96 35.90 -18.46 24.82
CA LEU A 96 36.98 -17.53 24.45
C LEU A 96 37.61 -16.95 25.71
N ASN A 97 38.94 -16.83 25.71
CA ASN A 97 39.64 -15.96 26.67
C ASN A 97 39.43 -14.51 26.21
N LEU A 98 38.84 -13.65 27.05
CA LEU A 98 38.57 -12.25 26.73
C LEU A 98 39.50 -11.28 27.47
N ASP A 99 40.53 -11.79 28.15
CA ASP A 99 41.45 -11.00 28.99
C ASP A 99 42.16 -9.91 28.18
N PHE A 100 42.36 -10.14 26.88
CA PHE A 100 42.97 -9.18 25.96
C PHE A 100 42.11 -7.95 25.64
N LEU A 101 40.81 -7.96 25.95
CA LEU A 101 39.90 -6.82 25.73
C LEU A 101 39.80 -5.89 26.94
N HIS A 102 40.28 -6.32 28.11
CA HIS A 102 40.32 -5.52 29.34
C HIS A 102 41.70 -4.87 29.49
N GLN A 103 41.93 -3.77 28.75
CA GLN A 103 43.16 -2.97 28.85
C GLN A 103 42.94 -1.71 29.71
#